data_AF-A0A7Y1PZK0-F1
#
_entry.id   AF-A0A7Y1PZK0-F1
#
_cell.length_a   1.000
_cell.length_b   1.000
_cell.length_c   1.000
_cell.angle_alpha   90.00
_cell.angle_beta   90.00
_cell.angle_gamma   90.00
#
_symmetry.space_group_name_H-M   'P 1'
#
loop_
_entity.id
_entity.type
_entity.pdbx_description
1 polymer ?
#
loop_
_entity_poly.entity_id
_entity_poly.type
_entity_poly.pdbx_seq_one_letter_code
_entity_poly.pdbx_strand_id
1 'polypeptide(L)'
;MTRNRVELALIARGVDSALAEKLRKEKWTLAKLQTQAPEKLLELGIGEVAVPVILGSGRPPIPPEHFIRTLYDNRWLCCVCRDASRPIIVHHIKPWAESRDHSQANLAVLCSIHHGEAHSTHALELTLTPDRLKAAKATWEQEVSRLDPLAILQATQLISCQWWYFNHLRVFEIAEDLGVNVSELEGFQDALLTGACDAQGHLRPRKGPLYVGYALSHALKRYMSSMLEAAMGHASVRNISDDLDRGTLDRLIIEGDLVFVQGLYSFTNLAPDGSGADLVRGRRRVNKVEVTFVFDRNEGTSGSARYEWLLRTRALGCLLRVNGLRKDGKGGLRIEATVLAIRSANQELKLRSYEARLQKSGLLGDEYEDEEFDVGDYDDDVSNEWGERSGTFRRRLFLKGQGIWRKLIARF
;
A
#
# COMPACT_ATOMS: atom_id res chain seq x y z
N MET A 1 -9.32 -9.14 -8.86
CA MET A 1 -7.94 -8.93 -9.33
C MET A 1 -7.33 -10.25 -9.73
N THR A 2 -6.79 -10.34 -10.94
CA THR A 2 -6.27 -11.57 -11.50
C THR A 2 -4.74 -11.56 -11.49
N ARG A 3 -4.16 -12.56 -10.82
CA ARG A 3 -2.70 -12.77 -10.73
C ARG A 3 -2.24 -13.89 -11.67
N ASN A 4 -3.08 -14.22 -12.66
CA ASN A 4 -2.83 -15.34 -13.56
C ASN A 4 -1.87 -14.93 -14.68
N ARG A 5 -0.86 -15.76 -14.95
CA ARG A 5 0.15 -15.49 -15.99
C ARG A 5 -0.42 -15.34 -17.39
N VAL A 6 -1.49 -16.09 -17.71
CA VAL A 6 -2.16 -15.99 -19.02
C VAL A 6 -2.84 -14.63 -19.14
N GLU A 7 -3.58 -14.23 -18.11
CA GLU A 7 -4.32 -12.98 -18.12
C GLU A 7 -3.37 -11.77 -18.18
N LEU A 8 -2.31 -11.76 -17.36
CA LEU A 8 -1.24 -10.76 -17.44
C LEU A 8 -0.62 -10.66 -18.84
N ALA A 9 -0.36 -11.81 -19.49
CA ALA A 9 0.22 -11.84 -20.82
C ALA A 9 -0.72 -11.28 -21.90
N LEU A 10 -2.03 -11.43 -21.73
CA LEU A 10 -3.05 -10.87 -22.62
C LEU A 10 -3.22 -9.37 -22.38
N ILE A 11 -3.28 -8.93 -21.13
CA ILE A 11 -3.43 -7.51 -20.80
C ILE A 11 -2.21 -6.69 -21.27
N ALA A 12 -0.99 -7.22 -21.13
CA ALA A 12 0.22 -6.58 -21.67
C ALA A 12 0.19 -6.38 -23.21
N ARG A 13 -0.71 -7.07 -23.90
CA ARG A 13 -0.93 -7.01 -25.35
C ARG A 13 -2.17 -6.20 -25.75
N GLY A 14 -2.83 -5.54 -24.78
CA GLY A 14 -3.98 -4.66 -25.04
C GLY A 14 -5.33 -5.35 -24.96
N VAL A 15 -5.42 -6.54 -24.36
CA VAL A 15 -6.71 -7.17 -24.03
C VAL A 15 -7.19 -6.62 -22.68
N ASP A 16 -8.47 -6.27 -22.55
CA ASP A 16 -9.01 -5.85 -21.25
C ASP A 16 -9.06 -7.01 -20.25
N SER A 17 -9.08 -6.68 -18.95
CA SER A 17 -8.99 -7.69 -17.90
C SER A 17 -10.17 -8.66 -17.85
N ALA A 18 -11.39 -8.25 -18.23
CA ALA A 18 -12.55 -9.15 -18.21
C ALA A 18 -12.47 -10.15 -19.37
N LEU A 19 -12.11 -9.69 -20.57
CA LEU A 19 -11.89 -10.58 -21.70
C LEU A 19 -10.72 -11.54 -21.45
N ALA A 20 -9.63 -11.06 -20.86
CA ALA A 20 -8.51 -11.91 -20.48
C ALA A 20 -8.94 -13.04 -19.52
N GLU A 21 -9.75 -12.73 -18.51
CA GLU A 21 -10.29 -13.72 -17.58
C GLU A 21 -11.21 -14.73 -18.30
N LYS A 22 -12.11 -14.25 -19.17
CA LYS A 22 -13.00 -15.10 -19.97
C LYS A 22 -12.19 -16.08 -20.83
N LEU A 23 -11.22 -15.58 -21.59
CA LEU A 23 -10.35 -16.40 -22.44
C LEU A 23 -9.60 -17.47 -21.63
N ARG A 24 -9.09 -17.11 -20.45
CA ARG A 24 -8.46 -18.09 -19.55
C ARG A 24 -9.45 -19.17 -19.09
N LYS A 25 -10.67 -18.79 -18.68
CA LYS A 25 -11.70 -19.76 -18.25
C LYS A 25 -12.08 -20.73 -19.37
N GLU A 26 -12.09 -20.25 -20.61
CA GLU A 26 -12.29 -21.05 -21.83
C GLU A 26 -11.04 -21.85 -22.26
N LYS A 27 -9.97 -21.84 -21.44
CA LYS A 27 -8.70 -22.56 -21.68
C LYS A 27 -7.95 -22.11 -22.92
N TRP A 28 -8.15 -20.86 -23.35
CA TRP A 28 -7.26 -20.21 -24.29
C TRP A 28 -5.91 -19.92 -23.61
N THR A 29 -4.84 -20.13 -24.36
CA THR A 29 -3.48 -19.76 -23.98
C THR A 29 -2.93 -18.82 -25.05
N LEU A 30 -1.90 -18.04 -24.71
CA LEU A 30 -1.25 -17.17 -25.70
C LEU A 30 -0.79 -17.95 -26.93
N ALA A 31 -0.17 -19.12 -26.73
CA ALA A 31 0.27 -19.98 -27.82
C ALA A 31 -0.90 -20.43 -28.73
N LYS A 32 -2.06 -20.77 -28.14
CA LYS A 32 -3.25 -21.14 -28.93
C LYS A 32 -3.82 -19.98 -29.73
N LEU A 33 -3.80 -18.77 -29.17
CA LEU A 33 -4.27 -17.56 -29.85
C LEU A 33 -3.34 -17.16 -30.99
N GLN A 34 -2.02 -17.33 -30.79
CA GLN A 34 -1.00 -17.05 -31.81
C GLN A 34 -1.10 -17.91 -33.08
N THR A 35 -1.76 -19.07 -32.99
CA THR A 35 -1.97 -19.96 -34.15
C THR A 35 -3.33 -19.78 -34.81
N GLN A 36 -4.19 -18.87 -34.32
CA GLN A 36 -5.49 -18.60 -34.93
C GLN A 36 -5.39 -17.58 -36.05
N ALA A 37 -6.37 -17.61 -36.95
CA ALA A 37 -6.55 -16.56 -37.95
C ALA A 37 -7.01 -15.24 -37.29
N PRO A 38 -6.65 -14.07 -37.85
CA PRO A 38 -7.06 -12.76 -37.32
C PRO A 38 -8.58 -12.64 -37.11
N GLU A 39 -9.37 -13.16 -38.05
CA GLU A 39 -10.83 -13.15 -38.02
C GLU A 39 -11.36 -13.88 -36.79
N LYS A 40 -10.72 -15.02 -36.44
CA LYS A 40 -11.09 -15.78 -35.25
C LYS A 40 -10.78 -15.02 -33.96
N LEU A 41 -9.71 -14.22 -33.93
CA LEU A 41 -9.38 -13.40 -32.77
C LEU A 41 -10.40 -12.26 -32.59
N LEU A 42 -10.84 -11.64 -33.69
CA LEU A 42 -11.91 -10.64 -33.67
C LEU A 42 -13.23 -11.24 -33.19
N GLU A 43 -13.59 -12.45 -33.65
CA GLU A 43 -14.78 -13.19 -33.15
C GLU A 43 -14.73 -13.47 -31.65
N LEU A 44 -13.52 -13.67 -31.10
CA LEU A 44 -13.33 -13.85 -29.66
C LEU A 44 -13.48 -12.54 -28.87
N GLY A 45 -13.68 -11.40 -29.54
CA GLY A 45 -13.83 -10.07 -28.95
C GLY A 45 -12.51 -9.34 -28.74
N ILE A 46 -11.39 -9.85 -29.28
CA ILE A 46 -10.10 -9.17 -29.18
C ILE A 46 -10.11 -8.00 -30.16
N GLY A 47 -9.89 -6.77 -29.66
CA GLY A 47 -9.92 -5.57 -30.49
C GLY A 47 -8.82 -5.52 -31.56
N GLU A 48 -9.09 -4.78 -32.64
CA GLU A 48 -8.21 -4.65 -33.82
C GLU A 48 -6.78 -4.22 -33.47
N VAL A 49 -6.61 -3.40 -32.43
CA VAL A 49 -5.28 -2.95 -31.97
C VAL A 49 -4.49 -4.09 -31.31
N ALA A 50 -5.17 -5.01 -30.63
CA ALA A 50 -4.53 -6.10 -29.89
C ALA A 50 -4.22 -7.32 -30.77
N VAL A 51 -4.99 -7.55 -31.84
CA VAL A 51 -4.82 -8.69 -32.75
C VAL A 51 -3.39 -8.76 -33.34
N PRO A 52 -2.82 -7.69 -33.95
CA PRO A 52 -1.46 -7.71 -34.47
C PRO A 52 -0.41 -7.98 -33.36
N VAL A 53 -0.64 -7.47 -32.15
CA VAL A 53 0.27 -7.63 -31.01
C VAL A 53 0.28 -9.08 -30.51
N ILE A 54 -0.87 -9.76 -30.52
CA ILE A 54 -0.97 -11.18 -30.19
C ILE A 54 -0.25 -12.02 -31.24
N LEU A 55 -0.52 -11.77 -32.52
CA LEU A 55 0.07 -12.50 -33.65
C LEU A 55 1.57 -12.21 -33.86
N GLY A 56 2.12 -11.20 -33.19
CA GLY A 56 3.54 -10.85 -33.25
C GLY A 56 3.93 -9.96 -34.43
N SER A 57 2.97 -9.46 -35.20
CA SER A 57 3.17 -8.50 -36.29
C SER A 57 3.05 -7.03 -35.84
N GLY A 58 2.51 -6.80 -34.64
CA GLY A 58 2.33 -5.47 -34.05
C GLY A 58 3.51 -5.01 -33.17
N ARG A 59 3.22 -4.06 -32.29
CA ARG A 59 4.19 -3.65 -31.25
C ARG A 59 4.57 -4.82 -30.34
N PRO A 60 5.77 -4.82 -29.71
CA PRO A 60 6.07 -5.78 -28.66
C PRO A 60 5.07 -5.66 -27.49
N PRO A 61 4.87 -6.74 -26.72
CA PRO A 61 4.13 -6.66 -25.46
C PRO A 61 4.83 -5.68 -24.51
N ILE A 62 4.05 -5.03 -23.65
CA ILE A 62 4.64 -4.16 -22.62
C ILE A 62 5.60 -5.00 -21.77
N PRO A 63 6.87 -4.55 -21.56
CA PRO A 63 7.82 -5.23 -20.71
C PRO A 63 7.23 -5.51 -19.32
N PRO A 64 7.41 -6.73 -18.78
CA PRO A 64 6.72 -7.11 -17.55
C PRO A 64 7.01 -6.23 -16.33
N GLU A 65 8.20 -5.63 -16.26
CA GLU A 65 8.57 -4.70 -15.19
C GLU A 65 7.67 -3.47 -15.19
N HIS A 66 7.65 -2.71 -16.29
CA HIS A 66 6.82 -1.51 -16.43
C HIS A 66 5.33 -1.84 -16.33
N PHE A 67 4.92 -2.96 -16.92
CA PHE A 67 3.53 -3.40 -16.88
C PHE A 67 3.04 -3.67 -15.45
N ILE A 68 3.78 -4.50 -14.70
CA ILE A 68 3.41 -4.84 -13.32
C ILE A 68 3.45 -3.60 -12.45
N ARG A 69 4.51 -2.80 -12.52
CA ARG A 69 4.63 -1.59 -11.71
C ARG A 69 3.48 -0.61 -11.97
N THR A 70 3.12 -0.40 -13.24
CA THR A 70 1.96 0.43 -13.62
C THR A 70 0.66 -0.07 -12.99
N LEU A 71 0.39 -1.38 -13.06
CA LEU A 71 -0.82 -1.96 -12.45
C LEU A 71 -0.84 -1.77 -10.93
N TYR A 72 0.29 -1.97 -10.26
CA TYR A 72 0.39 -1.83 -8.81
C TYR A 72 0.21 -0.40 -8.33
N ASP A 73 0.92 0.53 -8.97
CA ASP A 73 0.89 1.94 -8.56
C ASP A 73 -0.49 2.55 -8.84
N ASN A 74 -1.33 1.90 -9.65
CA ASN A 74 -2.73 2.24 -9.88
C ASN A 74 -3.74 1.29 -9.17
N ARG A 75 -3.28 0.37 -8.32
CA ARG A 75 -4.09 -0.68 -7.63
C ARG A 75 -5.04 -1.47 -8.55
N TRP A 76 -4.65 -1.68 -9.81
CA TRP A 76 -5.50 -2.36 -10.81
C TRP A 76 -6.84 -1.66 -11.07
N LEU A 77 -6.90 -0.35 -10.82
CA LEU A 77 -8.08 0.47 -11.05
C LEU A 77 -7.80 1.48 -12.16
N CYS A 78 -8.88 1.93 -12.80
CA CYS A 78 -8.79 3.07 -13.70
C CYS A 78 -8.29 4.30 -12.93
N CYS A 79 -7.24 4.96 -13.41
CA CYS A 79 -6.71 6.17 -12.76
C CYS A 79 -7.64 7.37 -12.81
N VAL A 80 -8.71 7.31 -13.61
CA VAL A 80 -9.74 8.35 -13.73
C VAL A 80 -10.89 8.09 -12.75
N CYS A 81 -11.71 7.06 -12.97
CA CYS A 81 -12.89 6.81 -12.11
C CYS A 81 -12.65 5.91 -10.90
N ARG A 82 -11.54 5.16 -10.84
CA ARG A 82 -11.18 4.29 -9.71
C ARG A 82 -12.22 3.23 -9.35
N ASP A 83 -13.16 2.94 -10.26
CA ASP A 83 -14.26 2.00 -10.05
C ASP A 83 -13.75 0.54 -10.15
N ALA A 84 -13.80 -0.17 -9.02
CA ALA A 84 -13.35 -1.55 -8.89
C ALA A 84 -14.26 -2.58 -9.59
N SER A 85 -15.47 -2.19 -9.99
CA SER A 85 -16.39 -3.06 -10.74
C SER A 85 -16.06 -3.13 -12.23
N ARG A 86 -15.24 -2.20 -12.74
CA ARG A 86 -14.95 -2.07 -14.17
C ARG A 86 -13.68 -2.82 -14.57
N PRO A 87 -13.68 -3.50 -15.73
CA PRO A 87 -12.46 -4.08 -16.28
C PRO A 87 -11.47 -2.99 -16.69
N ILE A 88 -10.19 -3.33 -16.65
CA ILE A 88 -9.10 -2.41 -16.97
C ILE A 88 -8.29 -2.85 -18.19
N ILE A 89 -7.64 -1.88 -18.82
CA ILE A 89 -6.65 -2.03 -19.89
C ILE A 89 -5.49 -1.06 -19.62
N VAL A 90 -4.27 -1.44 -20.02
CA VAL A 90 -3.12 -0.53 -19.98
C VAL A 90 -3.01 0.21 -21.30
N HIS A 91 -3.12 1.53 -21.22
CA HIS A 91 -3.14 2.47 -22.32
C HIS A 91 -1.81 3.24 -22.40
N HIS A 92 -1.37 3.56 -23.61
CA HIS A 92 -0.23 4.44 -23.86
C HIS A 92 -0.68 5.88 -23.96
N ILE A 93 -0.27 6.75 -23.02
CA ILE A 93 -0.64 8.18 -22.99
C ILE A 93 -0.23 8.89 -24.29
N LYS A 94 1.02 8.69 -24.71
CA LYS A 94 1.49 9.01 -26.05
C LYS A 94 1.52 7.72 -26.89
N PRO A 95 0.77 7.66 -28.01
CA PRO A 95 0.63 6.45 -28.82
C PRO A 95 1.96 5.77 -29.13
N TRP A 96 2.00 4.44 -29.04
CA TRP A 96 3.21 3.66 -29.33
C TRP A 96 3.79 3.93 -30.72
N ALA A 97 2.93 4.12 -31.72
CA ALA A 97 3.34 4.38 -33.09
C ALA A 97 4.30 5.58 -33.20
N GLU A 98 4.10 6.59 -32.33
CA GLU A 98 4.88 7.83 -32.28
C GLU A 98 5.99 7.81 -31.23
N SER A 99 5.71 7.27 -30.03
CA SER A 99 6.62 7.35 -28.89
C SER A 99 7.64 6.22 -28.86
N ARG A 100 7.24 5.02 -29.31
CA ARG A 100 7.97 3.77 -29.06
C ARG A 100 8.35 3.59 -27.59
N ASP A 101 7.52 4.12 -26.68
CA ASP A 101 7.82 4.19 -25.27
C ASP A 101 6.88 3.30 -24.42
N HIS A 102 7.47 2.36 -23.70
CA HIS A 102 6.81 1.50 -22.72
C HIS A 102 7.11 1.88 -21.26
N SER A 103 7.75 3.03 -21.03
CA SER A 103 8.05 3.53 -19.70
C SER A 103 6.76 3.71 -18.90
N GLN A 104 6.85 3.51 -17.58
CA GLN A 104 5.71 3.73 -16.68
C GLN A 104 5.14 5.16 -16.77
N ALA A 105 5.97 6.15 -17.12
CA ALA A 105 5.53 7.52 -17.32
C ALA A 105 4.55 7.66 -18.49
N ASN A 106 4.66 6.78 -19.49
CA ASN A 106 3.80 6.77 -20.69
C ASN A 106 2.65 5.75 -20.61
N LEU A 107 2.51 5.00 -19.53
CA LEU A 107 1.46 3.98 -19.39
C LEU A 107 0.42 4.42 -18.36
N ALA A 108 -0.87 4.28 -18.67
CA ALA A 108 -1.97 4.55 -17.76
C ALA A 108 -2.91 3.33 -17.67
N VAL A 109 -3.52 3.12 -16.51
CA VAL A 109 -4.56 2.08 -16.33
C VAL A 109 -5.92 2.73 -16.52
N LEU A 110 -6.70 2.26 -17.49
CA LEU A 110 -8.01 2.81 -17.85
C LEU A 110 -9.09 1.73 -17.84
N CYS A 111 -10.34 2.09 -17.54
CA CYS A 111 -11.47 1.24 -17.86
C CYS A 111 -11.92 1.45 -19.31
N SER A 112 -12.79 0.59 -19.83
CA SER A 112 -13.25 0.64 -21.23
C SER A 112 -13.81 2.01 -21.64
N ILE A 113 -14.53 2.69 -20.75
CA ILE A 113 -15.13 4.01 -20.99
C ILE A 113 -14.05 5.07 -21.17
N HIS A 114 -13.20 5.28 -20.17
CA HIS A 114 -12.11 6.26 -20.26
C HIS A 114 -11.05 5.89 -21.30
N HIS A 115 -10.88 4.61 -21.62
CA HIS A 115 -10.06 4.19 -22.75
C HIS A 115 -10.66 4.65 -24.08
N GLY A 116 -11.98 4.57 -24.24
CA GLY A 116 -12.69 5.13 -25.39
C GLY A 116 -12.57 6.65 -25.47
N GLU A 117 -12.77 7.35 -24.35
CA GLU A 117 -12.62 8.81 -24.25
C GLU A 117 -11.20 9.30 -24.58
N ALA A 118 -10.18 8.51 -24.26
CA ALA A 118 -8.79 8.82 -24.60
C ALA A 118 -8.49 8.70 -26.11
N HIS A 119 -9.31 7.94 -26.85
CA HIS A 119 -9.23 7.83 -28.31
C HIS A 119 -10.23 8.72 -29.04
N SER A 120 -11.22 9.27 -28.33
CA SER A 120 -12.23 10.14 -28.94
C SER A 120 -11.78 11.60 -28.97
N THR A 121 -12.30 12.32 -29.96
CA THR A 121 -12.15 13.77 -30.09
C THR A 121 -13.56 14.37 -30.13
N HIS A 122 -14.16 14.58 -28.96
CA HIS A 122 -15.48 15.19 -28.89
C HIS A 122 -15.33 16.72 -28.84
N ALA A 123 -16.07 17.41 -29.72
CA ALA A 123 -16.01 18.88 -29.82
C ALA A 123 -16.73 19.62 -28.68
N LEU A 124 -17.60 18.92 -27.91
CA LEU A 124 -18.47 19.51 -26.88
C LEU A 124 -18.29 18.87 -25.48
N GLU A 125 -17.79 17.64 -25.41
CA GLU A 125 -17.54 16.95 -24.14
C GLU A 125 -16.06 17.09 -23.73
N LEU A 126 -15.82 17.06 -22.41
CA LEU A 126 -14.50 17.13 -21.79
C LEU A 126 -13.61 15.95 -22.22
N THR A 127 -12.98 16.05 -23.40
CA THR A 127 -12.07 15.03 -23.95
C THR A 127 -10.93 14.72 -22.96
N LEU A 128 -10.65 13.44 -22.74
CA LEU A 128 -9.56 12.99 -21.88
C LEU A 128 -8.22 13.16 -22.61
N THR A 129 -7.72 14.40 -22.63
CA THR A 129 -6.46 14.71 -23.30
C THR A 129 -5.28 14.02 -22.61
N PRO A 130 -4.14 13.81 -23.32
CA PRO A 130 -2.94 13.23 -22.74
C PRO A 130 -2.47 13.92 -21.45
N ASP A 131 -2.58 15.23 -21.35
CA ASP A 131 -2.14 15.98 -20.16
C ASP A 131 -3.12 15.84 -19.00
N ARG A 132 -4.43 15.79 -19.26
CA ARG A 132 -5.43 15.46 -18.23
C ARG A 132 -5.23 14.03 -17.72
N LEU A 133 -4.91 13.09 -18.61
CA LEU A 133 -4.62 11.72 -18.23
C LEU A 133 -3.35 11.61 -17.38
N LYS A 134 -2.27 12.33 -17.72
CA LYS A 134 -1.07 12.41 -16.88
C LYS A 134 -1.38 12.95 -15.50
N ALA A 135 -2.17 14.03 -15.42
CA ALA A 135 -2.56 14.63 -14.14
C ALA A 135 -3.40 13.66 -13.30
N ALA A 136 -4.42 13.03 -13.88
CA ALA A 136 -5.26 12.04 -13.20
C ALA A 136 -4.42 10.84 -12.68
N LYS A 137 -3.52 10.32 -13.52
CA LYS A 137 -2.56 9.27 -13.15
C LYS A 137 -1.68 9.69 -11.98
N ALA A 138 -1.04 10.85 -12.06
CA ALA A 138 -0.13 11.34 -11.02
C ALA A 138 -0.85 11.51 -9.67
N THR A 139 -2.03 12.12 -9.67
CA THR A 139 -2.86 12.28 -8.47
C THR A 139 -3.25 10.92 -7.88
N TRP A 140 -3.66 9.97 -8.72
CA TRP A 140 -4.06 8.64 -8.23
C TRP A 140 -2.88 7.85 -7.66
N GLU A 141 -1.74 7.83 -8.35
CA GLU A 141 -0.54 7.13 -7.87
C GLU A 141 -0.01 7.73 -6.56
N GLN A 142 -0.07 9.06 -6.42
CA GLN A 142 0.26 9.73 -5.16
C GLN A 142 -0.66 9.26 -4.02
N GLU A 143 -1.97 9.20 -4.26
CA GLU A 143 -2.93 8.71 -3.26
C GLU A 143 -2.67 7.23 -2.90
N VAL A 144 -2.49 6.36 -3.91
CA VAL A 144 -2.18 4.93 -3.73
C VAL A 144 -0.98 4.71 -2.83
N SER A 145 0.07 5.54 -2.99
CA SER A 145 1.30 5.46 -2.20
C SER A 145 1.09 5.72 -0.70
N ARG A 146 0.02 6.44 -0.33
CA ARG A 146 -0.33 6.81 1.06
C ARG A 146 -1.31 5.82 1.70
N LEU A 147 -2.11 5.13 0.89
CA LEU A 147 -3.15 4.23 1.38
C LEU A 147 -2.61 3.03 2.18
N ASP A 148 -1.47 2.45 1.80
CA ASP A 148 -0.89 1.31 2.53
C ASP A 148 -0.31 1.71 3.89
N PRO A 149 0.53 2.76 4.01
CA PRO A 149 0.93 3.31 5.30
C PRO A 149 -0.29 3.62 6.18
N LEU A 150 -1.29 4.33 5.63
CA LEU A 150 -2.50 4.71 6.35
C LEU A 150 -3.26 3.49 6.88
N ALA A 151 -3.47 2.47 6.05
CA ALA A 151 -4.16 1.25 6.46
C ALA A 151 -3.40 0.49 7.57
N ILE A 152 -2.07 0.42 7.48
CA ILE A 152 -1.25 -0.19 8.52
C ILE A 152 -1.38 0.59 9.84
N LEU A 153 -1.32 1.92 9.79
CA LEU A 153 -1.45 2.77 10.98
C LEU A 153 -2.87 2.70 11.58
N GLN A 154 -3.92 2.88 10.78
CA GLN A 154 -5.31 2.75 11.23
C GLN A 154 -5.61 1.37 11.82
N ALA A 155 -5.07 0.31 11.22
CA ALA A 155 -5.21 -1.03 11.76
C ALA A 155 -4.55 -1.18 13.14
N THR A 156 -3.63 -0.29 13.55
CA THR A 156 -3.02 -0.27 14.89
C THR A 156 -3.94 0.40 15.93
N GLN A 157 -4.86 1.28 15.50
CA GLN A 157 -5.82 1.94 16.40
C GLN A 157 -6.96 1.01 16.84
N LEU A 158 -7.13 -0.14 16.18
CA LEU A 158 -8.05 -1.19 16.62
C LEU A 158 -7.47 -1.91 17.85
N ILE A 159 -8.26 -2.04 18.92
CA ILE A 159 -7.87 -2.54 20.25
C ILE A 159 -7.08 -3.87 20.22
N SER A 160 -7.32 -4.72 19.22
CA SER A 160 -6.66 -6.02 19.04
C SER A 160 -5.31 -5.97 18.33
N CYS A 161 -4.85 -4.79 17.92
CA CYS A 161 -3.65 -4.63 17.09
C CYS A 161 -2.52 -3.92 17.82
N GLN A 162 -1.47 -4.68 18.15
CA GLN A 162 -0.37 -4.19 18.99
C GLN A 162 0.96 -4.37 18.26
N TRP A 163 1.80 -3.32 18.29
CA TRP A 163 3.23 -3.45 18.03
C TRP A 163 3.87 -4.23 19.17
N TRP A 164 4.59 -5.28 18.82
CA TRP A 164 5.34 -6.15 19.73
C TRP A 164 6.83 -5.89 19.72
N TYR A 165 7.34 -5.23 18.68
CA TYR A 165 8.75 -4.93 18.51
C TYR A 165 8.90 -3.67 17.67
N PHE A 166 9.88 -2.86 18.03
CA PHE A 166 10.45 -1.80 17.20
C PHE A 166 11.96 -2.04 17.12
N ASN A 167 12.53 -1.83 15.95
CA ASN A 167 13.98 -1.69 15.78
C ASN A 167 14.31 -0.23 16.01
N HIS A 168 14.65 0.11 17.25
CA HIS A 168 14.71 1.51 17.68
C HIS A 168 15.72 2.26 16.84
N LEU A 169 16.96 1.74 16.73
CA LEU A 169 18.02 2.36 15.93
C LEU A 169 17.57 2.67 14.50
N ARG A 170 16.97 1.69 13.81
CA ARG A 170 16.60 1.86 12.39
C ARG A 170 15.39 2.76 12.20
N VAL A 171 14.47 2.79 13.16
CA VAL A 171 13.35 3.75 13.14
C VAL A 171 13.85 5.17 13.37
N PHE A 172 14.82 5.37 14.27
CA PHE A 172 15.46 6.67 14.51
C PHE A 172 16.21 7.18 13.27
N GLU A 173 17.05 6.33 12.64
CA GLU A 173 17.76 6.70 11.41
C GLU A 173 16.79 7.20 10.31
N ILE A 174 15.68 6.49 10.11
CA ILE A 174 14.67 6.89 9.12
C ILE A 174 14.00 8.21 9.53
N ALA A 175 13.68 8.39 10.81
CA ALA A 175 13.04 9.62 11.29
C ALA A 175 13.97 10.84 11.16
N GLU A 176 15.27 10.66 11.42
CA GLU A 176 16.30 11.69 11.25
C GLU A 176 16.48 12.07 9.78
N ASP A 177 16.58 11.08 8.88
CA ASP A 177 16.68 11.30 7.43
C ASP A 177 15.46 12.08 6.88
N LEU A 178 14.29 11.92 7.50
CA LEU A 178 13.05 12.60 7.14
C LEU A 178 12.86 13.95 7.84
N GLY A 179 13.77 14.34 8.75
CA GLY A 179 13.68 15.60 9.50
C GLY A 179 12.52 15.65 10.50
N VAL A 180 12.14 14.50 11.09
CA VAL A 180 11.06 14.44 12.09
C VAL A 180 11.43 15.26 13.33
N ASN A 181 10.56 16.19 13.72
CA ASN A 181 10.74 16.94 14.97
C ASN A 181 10.34 16.07 16.17
N VAL A 182 11.33 15.41 16.78
CA VAL A 182 11.14 14.48 17.91
C VAL A 182 10.44 15.13 19.11
N SER A 183 10.61 16.44 19.30
CA SER A 183 10.04 17.17 20.44
C SER A 183 8.52 17.35 20.35
N GLU A 184 7.97 17.26 19.15
CA GLU A 184 6.54 17.36 18.87
C GLU A 184 5.83 15.99 18.89
N LEU A 185 6.59 14.90 18.99
CA LEU A 185 6.02 13.55 19.00
C LEU A 185 5.28 13.28 20.31
N GLU A 186 4.12 12.62 20.17
CA GLU A 186 3.37 12.16 21.33
C GLU A 186 4.20 11.16 22.15
N GLY A 187 4.17 11.29 23.47
CA GLY A 187 4.95 10.46 24.38
C GLY A 187 6.42 10.88 24.56
N PHE A 188 6.95 11.85 23.79
CA PHE A 188 8.31 12.36 23.98
C PHE A 188 8.53 12.90 25.41
N GLN A 189 7.62 13.77 25.89
CA GLN A 189 7.72 14.34 27.24
C GLN A 189 7.69 13.28 28.34
N ASP A 190 6.81 12.28 28.20
CA ASP A 190 6.74 11.16 29.15
C ASP A 190 8.01 10.30 29.08
N ALA A 191 8.55 10.07 27.88
CA ALA A 191 9.79 9.33 27.67
C ALA A 191 11.00 10.05 28.27
N LEU A 192 11.03 11.38 28.20
CA LEU A 192 12.05 12.22 28.81
C LEU A 192 11.97 12.14 30.34
N LEU A 193 10.78 12.36 30.91
CA LEU A 193 10.55 12.36 32.36
C LEU A 193 10.81 11.00 33.01
N THR A 194 10.52 9.91 32.31
CA THR A 194 10.78 8.54 32.80
C THR A 194 12.22 8.07 32.56
N GLY A 195 13.06 8.89 31.91
CA GLY A 195 14.45 8.53 31.58
C GLY A 195 14.57 7.46 30.51
N ALA A 196 13.57 7.32 29.64
CA ALA A 196 13.64 6.48 28.45
C ALA A 196 14.51 7.13 27.35
N CYS A 197 14.41 8.46 27.19
CA CYS A 197 15.25 9.24 26.28
C CYS A 197 15.99 10.41 26.97
N ASP A 198 16.86 11.08 26.22
CA ASP A 198 17.49 12.35 26.59
C ASP A 198 16.74 13.56 25.99
N ALA A 199 17.23 14.77 26.27
CA ALA A 199 16.62 16.02 25.80
C ALA A 199 16.67 16.19 24.28
N GLN A 200 17.54 15.42 23.60
CA GLN A 200 17.68 15.38 22.16
C GLN A 200 16.77 14.31 21.54
N GLY A 201 16.06 13.52 22.35
CA GLY A 201 15.15 12.46 21.91
C GLY A 201 15.81 11.10 21.72
N HIS A 202 17.12 10.96 21.91
CA HIS A 202 17.82 9.68 21.77
C HIS A 202 17.52 8.77 22.96
N LEU A 203 17.43 7.47 22.69
CA LEU A 203 17.19 6.49 23.74
C LEU A 203 18.41 6.31 24.63
N ARG A 204 18.18 6.23 25.95
CA ARG A 204 19.26 5.92 26.89
C ARG A 204 19.63 4.45 26.81
N PRO A 205 20.94 4.11 26.75
CA PRO A 205 21.40 2.73 26.64
C PRO A 205 21.01 1.93 27.88
N ARG A 206 20.63 0.66 27.68
CA ARG A 206 20.25 -0.27 28.75
C ARG A 206 20.82 -1.65 28.46
N LYS A 207 21.20 -2.37 29.53
CA LYS A 207 21.55 -3.79 29.43
C LYS A 207 20.30 -4.64 29.52
N GLY A 208 20.16 -5.62 28.63
CA GLY A 208 19.01 -6.51 28.61
C GLY A 208 17.76 -5.84 28.06
N PRO A 209 16.55 -6.19 28.56
CA PRO A 209 15.30 -5.70 27.98
C PRO A 209 15.12 -4.19 28.07
N LEU A 210 14.64 -3.59 26.98
CA LEU A 210 14.43 -2.14 26.91
C LEU A 210 13.14 -1.72 27.62
N TYR A 211 12.08 -2.53 27.48
CA TYR A 211 10.76 -2.29 28.06
C TYR A 211 10.63 -2.98 29.42
N VAL A 212 11.11 -2.30 30.47
CA VAL A 212 11.04 -2.78 31.86
C VAL A 212 10.38 -1.73 32.76
N GLY A 213 9.39 -2.16 33.53
CA GLY A 213 8.61 -1.30 34.43
C GLY A 213 7.48 -0.57 33.69
N TYR A 214 6.34 -0.40 34.37
CA TYR A 214 5.10 0.08 33.72
C TYR A 214 5.22 1.48 33.12
N ALA A 215 5.61 2.48 33.94
CA ALA A 215 5.65 3.88 33.51
C ALA A 215 6.60 4.09 32.32
N LEU A 216 7.82 3.54 32.41
CA LEU A 216 8.81 3.62 31.36
C LEU A 216 8.37 2.89 30.09
N SER A 217 7.91 1.65 30.21
CA SER A 217 7.53 0.86 29.03
C SER A 217 6.37 1.48 28.29
N HIS A 218 5.41 2.06 29.04
CA HIS A 218 4.28 2.76 28.46
C HIS A 218 4.71 4.04 27.74
N ALA A 219 5.52 4.89 28.38
CA ALA A 219 6.03 6.12 27.79
C ALA A 219 6.85 5.84 26.52
N LEU A 220 7.80 4.90 26.60
CA LEU A 220 8.63 4.50 25.46
C LEU A 220 7.78 3.91 24.33
N LYS A 221 6.77 3.09 24.63
CA LYS A 221 5.92 2.49 23.58
C LYS A 221 5.10 3.55 22.85
N ARG A 222 4.59 4.56 23.56
CA ARG A 222 3.88 5.68 22.94
C ARG A 222 4.81 6.48 22.04
N TYR A 223 5.97 6.88 22.58
CA TYR A 223 6.99 7.61 21.84
C TYR A 223 7.42 6.86 20.57
N MET A 224 7.72 5.56 20.66
CA MET A 224 8.13 4.76 19.51
C MET A 224 7.01 4.50 18.51
N SER A 225 5.76 4.40 18.95
CA SER A 225 4.61 4.33 18.03
C SER A 225 4.50 5.61 17.21
N SER A 226 4.60 6.77 17.86
CA SER A 226 4.55 8.07 17.18
C SER A 226 5.76 8.33 16.28
N MET A 227 6.95 7.88 16.69
CA MET A 227 8.15 7.91 15.85
C MET A 227 7.97 7.07 14.59
N LEU A 228 7.46 5.83 14.74
CA LEU A 228 7.19 4.95 13.61
C LEU A 228 6.11 5.53 12.68
N GLU A 229 5.06 6.13 13.25
CA GLU A 229 4.01 6.83 12.50
C GLU A 229 4.58 7.99 11.67
N ALA A 230 5.43 8.82 12.27
CA ALA A 230 6.10 9.91 11.56
C ALA A 230 7.02 9.38 10.45
N ALA A 231 7.83 8.35 10.74
CA ALA A 231 8.69 7.69 9.77
C ALA A 231 7.90 7.10 8.58
N MET A 232 6.75 6.49 8.85
CA MET A 232 5.86 5.94 7.82
C MET A 232 5.08 7.02 7.06
N GLY A 233 4.80 8.17 7.66
CA GLY A 233 4.03 9.26 7.07
C GLY A 233 4.69 9.88 5.83
N HIS A 234 6.02 9.79 5.74
CA HIS A 234 6.80 10.30 4.61
C HIS A 234 7.41 9.21 3.74
N ALA A 235 7.34 7.94 4.15
CA ALA A 235 7.91 6.82 3.41
C ALA A 235 6.82 6.00 2.69
N SER A 236 7.03 5.68 1.41
CA SER A 236 6.13 4.79 0.67
C SER A 236 6.30 3.35 1.14
N VAL A 237 5.38 2.88 1.99
CA VAL A 237 5.32 1.49 2.44
C VAL A 237 4.42 0.70 1.50
N ARG A 238 4.93 -0.40 0.92
CA ARG A 238 4.13 -1.29 0.06
C ARG A 238 3.69 -2.54 0.81
N ASN A 239 2.39 -2.78 0.93
CA ASN A 239 1.90 -4.03 1.52
C ASN A 239 1.95 -5.15 0.48
N ILE A 240 2.81 -6.15 0.68
CA ILE A 240 2.98 -7.29 -0.24
C ILE A 240 2.45 -8.60 0.36
N SER A 241 1.65 -8.54 1.43
CA SER A 241 1.19 -9.71 2.21
C SER A 241 0.47 -10.78 1.38
N ASP A 242 -0.28 -10.36 0.37
CA ASP A 242 -1.04 -11.18 -0.57
C ASP A 242 -0.32 -11.39 -1.91
N ASP A 243 0.83 -10.77 -2.11
CA ASP A 243 1.59 -10.76 -3.37
C ASP A 243 2.98 -11.37 -3.21
N LEU A 244 3.05 -12.43 -2.44
CA LEU A 244 4.24 -13.27 -2.32
C LEU A 244 4.31 -14.25 -3.50
N ASP A 245 4.42 -13.77 -4.74
CA ASP A 245 4.77 -14.58 -5.92
C ASP A 245 6.07 -14.08 -6.55
N ARG A 246 6.95 -15.03 -6.88
CA ARG A 246 8.29 -14.73 -7.40
C ARG A 246 8.29 -13.92 -8.71
N GLY A 247 7.29 -14.11 -9.59
CA GLY A 247 7.27 -13.51 -10.92
C GLY A 247 6.79 -12.07 -10.94
N THR A 248 6.26 -11.61 -9.81
CA THR A 248 5.76 -10.25 -9.61
C THR A 248 6.70 -9.47 -8.71
N LEU A 249 7.16 -10.08 -7.60
CA LEU A 249 7.98 -9.37 -6.62
C LEU A 249 9.36 -8.97 -7.14
N ASP A 250 10.01 -9.79 -7.96
CA ASP A 250 11.34 -9.45 -8.49
C ASP A 250 11.35 -8.23 -9.42
N ARG A 251 10.16 -7.71 -9.76
CA ARG A 251 9.93 -6.52 -10.58
C ARG A 251 9.30 -5.37 -9.80
N LEU A 252 8.78 -5.65 -8.62
CA LEU A 252 7.96 -4.71 -7.84
C LEU A 252 8.74 -4.03 -6.73
N ILE A 253 9.70 -4.74 -6.15
CA ILE A 253 10.49 -4.27 -5.01
C ILE A 253 11.96 -4.18 -5.39
N ILE A 254 12.63 -3.17 -4.87
CA ILE A 254 14.08 -2.97 -4.99
C ILE A 254 14.73 -2.85 -3.61
N GLU A 255 16.06 -2.85 -3.58
CA GLU A 255 16.81 -2.58 -2.36
C GLU A 255 16.52 -1.16 -1.87
N GLY A 256 16.30 -1.01 -0.56
CA GLY A 256 15.88 0.23 0.08
C GLY A 256 14.37 0.35 0.33
N ASP A 257 13.54 -0.37 -0.43
CA ASP A 257 12.08 -0.27 -0.30
C ASP A 257 11.59 -0.67 1.10
N LEU A 258 10.57 0.05 1.58
CA LEU A 258 9.80 -0.34 2.75
C LEU A 258 8.61 -1.20 2.35
N VAL A 259 8.53 -2.40 2.92
CA VAL A 259 7.46 -3.36 2.64
C VAL A 259 6.80 -3.85 3.92
N PHE A 260 5.50 -4.06 3.85
CA PHE A 260 4.75 -4.73 4.91
C PHE A 260 4.39 -6.15 4.48
N VAL A 261 4.72 -7.14 5.32
CA VAL A 261 4.52 -8.55 5.02
C VAL A 261 3.88 -9.26 6.20
N GLN A 262 2.64 -9.69 5.99
CA GLN A 262 1.89 -10.47 6.97
C GLN A 262 1.82 -11.95 6.65
N GLY A 263 1.88 -12.76 7.69
CA GLY A 263 1.53 -14.17 7.66
C GLY A 263 2.27 -14.98 8.71
N LEU A 264 2.48 -16.26 8.43
CA LEU A 264 3.19 -17.18 9.32
C LEU A 264 4.71 -16.98 9.19
N TYR A 265 5.36 -16.69 10.32
CA TYR A 265 6.81 -16.61 10.48
C TYR A 265 7.29 -17.65 11.49
N SER A 266 8.47 -18.21 11.25
CA SER A 266 9.22 -19.04 12.18
C SER A 266 10.41 -18.26 12.74
N PHE A 267 10.58 -18.30 14.05
CA PHE A 267 11.67 -17.68 14.78
C PHE A 267 12.67 -18.71 15.30
N THR A 268 13.96 -18.46 15.10
CA THR A 268 15.04 -19.33 15.56
C THR A 268 16.10 -18.51 16.28
N ASN A 269 16.48 -18.93 17.47
CA ASN A 269 17.52 -18.26 18.26
C ASN A 269 18.87 -18.37 17.54
N LEU A 270 19.65 -17.29 17.56
CA LEU A 270 21.04 -17.30 17.14
C LEU A 270 21.94 -17.63 18.34
N ALA A 271 23.17 -18.06 18.05
CA ALA A 271 24.15 -18.30 19.10
C ALA A 271 24.46 -16.99 19.84
N PRO A 272 24.60 -17.01 21.18
CA PRO A 272 25.02 -15.85 21.93
C PRO A 272 26.38 -15.35 21.43
N ASP A 273 26.51 -14.03 21.25
CA ASP A 273 27.75 -13.37 20.83
C ASP A 273 28.50 -12.71 21.99
N GLY A 274 28.01 -12.87 23.23
CA GLY A 274 28.58 -12.25 24.44
C GLY A 274 28.16 -10.80 24.68
N SER A 275 27.40 -10.17 23.78
CA SER A 275 26.93 -8.78 23.93
C SER A 275 25.78 -8.64 24.95
N GLY A 276 25.11 -9.74 25.28
CA GLY A 276 23.86 -9.75 26.05
C GLY A 276 22.61 -9.53 25.18
N ALA A 277 22.77 -9.35 23.87
CA ALA A 277 21.66 -9.33 22.91
C ALA A 277 20.97 -10.69 22.84
N ASP A 278 19.65 -10.67 22.64
CA ASP A 278 18.80 -11.84 22.50
C ASP A 278 18.42 -11.99 21.02
N LEU A 279 19.42 -12.33 20.20
CA LEU A 279 19.31 -12.32 18.74
C LEU A 279 18.46 -13.47 18.21
N VAL A 280 17.48 -13.13 17.38
CA VAL A 280 16.53 -14.07 16.77
C VAL A 280 16.46 -13.85 15.27
N ARG A 281 16.48 -14.95 14.51
CA ARG A 281 16.21 -14.94 13.07
C ARG A 281 14.74 -15.18 12.80
N GLY A 282 14.09 -14.23 12.14
CA GLY A 282 12.75 -14.39 11.59
C GLY A 282 12.80 -14.91 10.15
N ARG A 283 11.96 -15.89 9.82
CA ARG A 283 11.80 -16.42 8.47
C ARG A 283 10.35 -16.64 8.12
N ARG A 284 9.96 -16.24 6.91
CA ARG A 284 8.66 -16.61 6.30
C ARG A 284 8.90 -17.18 4.91
N ARG A 285 8.28 -18.31 4.60
CA ARG A 285 8.39 -18.95 3.28
C ARG A 285 7.01 -19.30 2.74
N VAL A 286 6.71 -18.85 1.51
CA VAL A 286 5.45 -19.15 0.80
C VAL A 286 5.69 -18.97 -0.70
N ASN A 287 5.08 -19.82 -1.55
CA ASN A 287 5.14 -19.69 -3.02
C ASN A 287 6.56 -19.49 -3.60
N LYS A 288 7.57 -20.17 -3.03
CA LYS A 288 9.00 -20.03 -3.37
C LYS A 288 9.58 -18.63 -3.13
N VAL A 289 8.91 -17.80 -2.33
CA VAL A 289 9.43 -16.55 -1.78
C VAL A 289 9.79 -16.79 -0.31
N GLU A 290 11.00 -16.40 0.09
CA GLU A 290 11.47 -16.43 1.47
C GLU A 290 11.84 -15.02 1.92
N VAL A 291 11.26 -14.56 3.02
CA VAL A 291 11.64 -13.32 3.70
C VAL A 291 12.44 -13.69 4.94
N THR A 292 13.61 -13.08 5.13
CA THR A 292 14.48 -13.34 6.27
C THR A 292 15.05 -12.05 6.85
N PHE A 293 15.12 -11.99 8.18
CA PHE A 293 15.71 -10.88 8.94
C PHE A 293 16.23 -11.37 10.29
N VAL A 294 17.04 -10.56 10.95
CA VAL A 294 17.54 -10.78 12.33
C VAL A 294 17.17 -9.56 13.17
N PHE A 295 16.80 -9.79 14.44
CA PHE A 295 16.46 -8.74 15.39
C PHE A 295 16.86 -9.11 16.82
N ASP A 296 17.05 -8.10 17.68
CA ASP A 296 17.24 -8.31 19.12
C ASP A 296 15.89 -8.31 19.85
N ARG A 297 15.53 -9.44 20.42
CA ARG A 297 14.26 -9.60 21.12
C ARG A 297 14.20 -8.84 22.45
N ASN A 298 15.33 -8.33 22.96
CA ASN A 298 15.35 -7.41 24.11
C ASN A 298 14.62 -6.09 23.82
N GLU A 299 14.43 -5.71 22.55
CA GLU A 299 13.63 -4.55 22.15
C GLU A 299 12.12 -4.85 22.05
N GLY A 300 11.68 -6.04 22.45
CA GLY A 300 10.27 -6.40 22.51
C GLY A 300 9.49 -5.53 23.50
N THR A 301 8.30 -5.07 23.11
CA THR A 301 7.53 -4.02 23.83
C THR A 301 6.89 -4.48 25.14
N SER A 302 6.97 -5.78 25.47
CA SER A 302 6.42 -6.36 26.70
C SER A 302 7.00 -7.75 26.96
N GLY A 303 6.77 -8.27 28.17
CA GLY A 303 7.06 -9.67 28.49
C GLY A 303 6.35 -10.66 27.57
N SER A 304 5.07 -10.43 27.26
CA SER A 304 4.33 -11.29 26.32
C SER A 304 4.87 -11.19 24.89
N ALA A 305 5.30 -10.01 24.43
CA ALA A 305 5.96 -9.88 23.14
C ALA A 305 7.21 -10.77 23.08
N ARG A 306 8.07 -10.67 24.10
CA ARG A 306 9.33 -11.42 24.17
C ARG A 306 9.14 -12.94 24.34
N TYR A 307 8.24 -13.35 25.23
CA TYR A 307 8.14 -14.74 25.67
C TYR A 307 7.01 -15.55 25.00
N GLU A 308 6.11 -14.90 24.24
CA GLU A 308 5.01 -15.59 23.57
C GLU A 308 4.96 -15.30 22.06
N TRP A 309 4.98 -14.01 21.67
CA TRP A 309 4.68 -13.58 20.30
C TRP A 309 5.89 -13.56 19.36
N LEU A 310 7.09 -13.29 19.87
CA LEU A 310 8.34 -13.23 19.11
C LEU A 310 9.14 -14.54 19.22
N LEU A 311 8.42 -15.65 19.32
CA LEU A 311 8.97 -16.99 19.53
C LEU A 311 8.26 -18.02 18.67
N ARG A 312 8.98 -19.09 18.34
CA ARG A 312 8.45 -20.25 17.60
C ARG A 312 7.80 -19.80 16.29
N THR A 313 6.67 -20.39 15.93
CA THR A 313 5.95 -20.08 14.70
C THR A 313 4.68 -19.30 15.02
N ARG A 314 4.55 -18.08 14.48
CA ARG A 314 3.44 -17.17 14.78
C ARG A 314 2.93 -16.45 13.54
N ALA A 315 1.64 -16.15 13.53
CA ALA A 315 1.03 -15.31 12.52
C ALA A 315 1.13 -13.84 12.93
N LEU A 316 1.82 -13.03 12.13
CA LEU A 316 2.19 -11.66 12.47
C LEU A 316 2.43 -10.81 11.22
N GLY A 317 2.45 -9.50 11.40
CA GLY A 317 2.80 -8.51 10.39
C GLY A 317 4.16 -7.90 10.67
N CYS A 318 5.04 -7.86 9.67
CA CYS A 318 6.34 -7.21 9.78
C CYS A 318 6.41 -6.02 8.83
N LEU A 319 6.86 -4.87 9.34
CA LEU A 319 7.37 -3.78 8.53
C LEU A 319 8.87 -4.00 8.32
N LEU A 320 9.30 -4.01 7.08
CA LEU A 320 10.64 -4.41 6.66
C LEU A 320 11.24 -3.39 5.70
N ARG A 321 12.54 -3.15 5.82
CA ARG A 321 13.35 -2.51 4.78
C ARG A 321 14.07 -3.60 3.99
N VAL A 322 13.92 -3.60 2.67
CA VAL A 322 14.59 -4.57 1.79
C VAL A 322 16.08 -4.22 1.71
N ASN A 323 16.96 -5.14 2.07
CA ASN A 323 18.42 -4.96 1.98
C ASN A 323 19.00 -5.68 0.75
N GLY A 324 18.33 -6.73 0.27
CA GLY A 324 18.85 -7.54 -0.82
C GLY A 324 17.82 -8.51 -1.39
N LEU A 325 17.91 -8.73 -2.70
CA LEU A 325 17.10 -9.71 -3.42
C LEU A 325 18.00 -10.76 -4.07
N ARG A 326 17.86 -12.02 -3.65
CA ARG A 326 18.65 -13.14 -4.18
C ARG A 326 17.75 -14.21 -4.79
N LYS A 327 18.13 -14.73 -5.95
CA LYS A 327 17.48 -15.91 -6.54
C LYS A 327 18.24 -17.16 -6.08
N ASP A 328 17.54 -18.11 -5.48
CA ASP A 328 18.14 -19.41 -5.13
C ASP A 328 18.34 -20.26 -6.41
N GLY A 329 19.24 -21.25 -6.35
CA GLY A 329 19.51 -22.15 -7.48
C GLY A 329 18.32 -23.02 -7.92
N LYS A 330 17.21 -23.01 -7.16
CA LYS A 330 15.95 -23.69 -7.48
C LYS A 330 14.88 -22.71 -7.98
N GLY A 331 15.25 -21.47 -8.26
CA GLY A 331 14.40 -20.41 -8.81
C GLY A 331 13.41 -19.78 -7.81
N GLY A 332 13.67 -19.90 -6.51
CA GLY A 332 12.99 -19.15 -5.44
C GLY A 332 13.61 -17.77 -5.22
N LEU A 333 12.82 -16.84 -4.70
CA LEU A 333 13.24 -15.48 -4.37
C LEU A 333 13.47 -15.37 -2.87
N ARG A 334 14.67 -14.99 -2.44
CA ARG A 334 15.00 -14.65 -1.06
C ARG A 334 15.10 -13.12 -0.94
N ILE A 335 14.30 -12.58 -0.02
CA ILE A 335 14.30 -11.19 0.40
C ILE A 335 15.05 -11.13 1.73
N GLU A 336 16.25 -10.57 1.69
CA GLU A 336 17.04 -10.26 2.88
C GLU A 336 16.64 -8.86 3.33
N ALA A 337 16.18 -8.74 4.58
CA ALA A 337 15.57 -7.50 5.07
C ALA A 337 16.02 -7.14 6.49
N THR A 338 15.88 -5.87 6.82
CA THR A 338 15.91 -5.36 8.18
C THR A 338 14.48 -5.19 8.65
N VAL A 339 14.12 -5.79 9.79
CA VAL A 339 12.81 -5.54 10.39
C VAL A 339 12.83 -4.22 11.14
N LEU A 340 11.84 -3.36 10.85
CA LEU A 340 11.65 -2.08 11.51
C LEU A 340 10.66 -2.21 12.66
N ALA A 341 9.58 -2.98 12.45
CA ALA A 341 8.58 -3.21 13.48
C ALA A 341 7.83 -4.53 13.24
N ILE A 342 7.37 -5.15 14.32
CA ILE A 342 6.55 -6.38 14.27
C ILE A 342 5.26 -6.16 15.04
N ARG A 343 4.13 -6.56 14.47
CA ARG A 343 2.80 -6.43 15.06
C ARG A 343 1.95 -7.68 14.92
N SER A 344 0.84 -7.68 15.65
CA SER A 344 -0.22 -8.64 15.48
C SER A 344 -0.80 -8.69 14.08
N ALA A 345 -1.09 -9.90 13.65
CA ALA A 345 -1.77 -10.15 12.38
C ALA A 345 -3.18 -9.55 12.43
N ASN A 346 -3.55 -8.86 11.35
CA ASN A 346 -4.89 -8.36 11.09
C ASN A 346 -5.35 -8.91 9.75
N GLN A 347 -6.49 -9.62 9.72
CA GLN A 347 -7.00 -10.24 8.50
C GLN A 347 -7.19 -9.23 7.34
N GLU A 348 -7.55 -7.99 7.65
CA GLU A 348 -7.73 -6.94 6.65
C GLU A 348 -6.42 -6.58 5.95
N LEU A 349 -5.31 -6.50 6.70
CA LEU A 349 -3.98 -6.27 6.14
C LEU A 349 -3.46 -7.45 5.32
N LYS A 350 -3.98 -8.66 5.56
CA LYS A 350 -3.58 -9.87 4.82
C LYS A 350 -4.08 -9.88 3.40
N LEU A 351 -5.31 -9.41 3.18
CA LEU A 351 -6.04 -9.53 1.91
C LEU A 351 -6.21 -8.18 1.20
N ARG A 352 -5.67 -7.10 1.79
CA ARG A 352 -5.97 -5.70 1.44
C ARG A 352 -7.47 -5.40 1.37
N SER A 353 -8.30 -6.17 2.06
CA SER A 353 -9.76 -5.97 2.06
C SER A 353 -10.20 -4.67 2.75
N TYR A 354 -9.27 -3.96 3.41
CA TYR A 354 -9.49 -2.59 3.88
C TYR A 354 -9.78 -1.61 2.73
N GLU A 355 -9.39 -1.92 1.49
CA GLU A 355 -9.66 -1.12 0.29
C GLU A 355 -11.16 -0.83 0.11
N ALA A 356 -12.01 -1.84 0.28
CA ALA A 356 -13.45 -1.70 0.17
C ALA A 356 -14.09 -0.93 1.34
N ARG A 357 -13.40 -0.78 2.47
CA ARG A 357 -13.89 -0.06 3.65
C ARG A 357 -13.36 1.38 3.74
N LEU A 358 -12.14 1.64 3.28
CA LEU A 358 -11.59 3.00 3.12
C LEU A 358 -12.35 3.80 2.07
N GLN A 359 -12.76 3.15 0.97
CA GLN A 359 -13.68 3.75 0.00
C GLN A 359 -15.09 3.98 0.60
N LYS A 360 -15.58 3.07 1.45
CA LYS A 360 -16.90 3.20 2.09
C LYS A 360 -16.93 4.11 3.33
N SER A 361 -15.79 4.46 3.90
CA SER A 361 -15.72 5.25 5.13
C SER A 361 -15.77 6.76 4.89
N GLY A 362 -15.79 7.20 3.62
CA GLY A 362 -15.82 8.63 3.26
C GLY A 362 -14.57 9.41 3.67
N LEU A 363 -13.47 8.72 4.02
CA LEU A 363 -12.16 9.34 4.29
C LEU A 363 -11.40 9.66 3.01
N LEU A 364 -11.79 9.04 1.90
CA LEU A 364 -11.57 9.53 0.55
C LEU A 364 -12.76 10.45 0.27
N GLY A 365 -12.54 11.76 0.23
CA GLY A 365 -13.62 12.71 0.00
C GLY A 365 -14.33 12.41 -1.33
N ASP A 366 -15.62 12.11 -1.25
CA ASP A 366 -16.52 12.25 -2.39
C ASP A 366 -16.76 13.75 -2.59
N GLU A 367 -15.81 14.45 -3.22
CA GLU A 367 -16.07 15.79 -3.76
C GLU A 367 -16.51 15.66 -5.22
N TYR A 368 -17.74 15.16 -5.38
CA TYR A 368 -18.60 15.47 -6.52
C TYR A 368 -20.04 15.52 -5.99
N GLU A 369 -20.32 16.54 -5.18
CA GLU A 369 -21.69 17.05 -5.14
C GLU A 369 -21.80 17.99 -6.34
N ASP A 370 -22.47 17.49 -7.38
CA ASP A 370 -23.03 18.31 -8.44
C ASP A 370 -23.87 19.40 -7.76
N GLU A 371 -23.46 20.66 -7.87
CA GLU A 371 -24.31 21.80 -7.55
C GLU A 371 -25.46 21.81 -8.55
N GLU A 372 -26.52 21.08 -8.24
CA GLU A 372 -27.78 21.15 -8.94
C GLU A 372 -28.37 22.54 -8.64
N PHE A 373 -28.28 23.38 -9.67
CA PHE A 373 -28.78 24.73 -9.74
C PHE A 373 -30.31 24.73 -9.64
N ASP A 374 -30.85 24.91 -8.42
CA ASP A 374 -32.29 25.11 -8.24
C ASP A 374 -32.60 26.61 -8.28
N VAL A 375 -33.15 27.05 -9.43
CA VAL A 375 -33.73 28.38 -9.63
C VAL A 375 -35.22 28.27 -9.40
N GLY A 376 -35.74 28.87 -8.32
CA GLY A 376 -37.17 28.87 -8.04
C GLY A 376 -37.62 29.63 -6.78
N ASP A 377 -37.42 30.95 -6.79
CA ASP A 377 -38.33 32.04 -6.38
C ASP A 377 -39.17 32.06 -5.07
N TYR A 378 -39.10 33.24 -4.42
CA TYR A 378 -39.96 33.88 -3.38
C TYR A 378 -40.07 33.20 -1.98
N ASP A 379 -39.99 33.86 -0.81
CA ASP A 379 -40.23 35.26 -0.44
C ASP A 379 -39.60 35.61 0.95
N ASP A 380 -39.44 36.91 1.17
CA ASP A 380 -39.06 37.72 2.36
C ASP A 380 -39.21 37.13 3.78
N ASP A 381 -38.19 37.35 4.66
CA ASP A 381 -38.17 38.50 5.61
C ASP A 381 -37.09 38.39 6.73
N VAL A 382 -36.37 39.50 6.91
CA VAL A 382 -35.92 40.13 8.19
C VAL A 382 -34.66 39.63 8.95
N SER A 383 -33.60 40.43 8.74
CA SER A 383 -32.70 41.07 9.74
C SER A 383 -31.38 40.44 10.23
N ASN A 384 -30.31 41.21 9.97
CA ASN A 384 -29.16 41.59 10.81
C ASN A 384 -28.36 40.52 11.59
N GLU A 385 -27.10 40.32 11.23
CA GLU A 385 -25.95 40.93 11.94
C GLU A 385 -24.61 40.54 11.27
N TRP A 386 -23.73 41.53 11.13
CA TRP A 386 -22.34 41.39 10.69
C TRP A 386 -21.47 41.00 11.89
N GLY A 387 -20.63 39.96 11.77
CA GLY A 387 -19.68 39.58 12.82
C GLY A 387 -18.67 38.51 12.42
N GLU A 388 -17.53 38.97 11.91
CA GLU A 388 -16.17 38.42 12.00
C GLU A 388 -15.84 36.94 11.70
N ARG A 389 -15.00 36.78 10.66
CA ARG A 389 -14.16 35.62 10.37
C ARG A 389 -13.10 35.43 11.48
N SER A 390 -12.99 34.22 12.03
CA SER A 390 -11.76 33.41 12.03
C SER A 390 -11.85 32.18 12.95
N GLY A 391 -11.40 31.02 12.45
CA GLY A 391 -10.85 29.96 13.31
C GLY A 391 -11.74 28.80 13.74
N THR A 392 -12.35 28.02 12.84
CA THR A 392 -12.94 26.71 13.21
C THR A 392 -12.83 25.64 12.12
N PHE A 393 -11.65 25.04 11.96
CA PHE A 393 -11.52 23.75 11.23
C PHE A 393 -11.04 22.58 12.11
N ARG A 394 -10.42 22.85 13.28
CA ARG A 394 -9.91 21.78 14.17
C ARG A 394 -10.89 21.25 15.23
N ARG A 395 -12.06 21.88 15.46
CA ARG A 395 -13.01 21.44 16.50
C ARG A 395 -14.13 20.49 16.03
N ARG A 396 -14.40 20.35 14.72
CA ARG A 396 -15.49 19.48 14.23
C ARG A 396 -15.15 17.98 14.23
N LEU A 397 -13.87 17.60 14.16
CA LEU A 397 -13.45 16.19 14.18
C LEU A 397 -13.52 15.55 15.59
N PHE A 398 -13.36 16.34 16.65
CA PHE A 398 -13.38 15.82 18.03
C PHE A 398 -14.80 15.56 18.55
N LEU A 399 -15.79 16.33 18.11
CA LEU A 399 -17.18 16.22 18.60
C LEU A 399 -17.96 15.07 17.94
N LYS A 400 -17.64 14.68 16.69
CA LYS A 400 -18.27 13.50 16.05
C LYS A 400 -17.80 12.17 16.66
N GLY A 401 -16.58 12.11 17.22
CA GLY A 401 -16.06 10.91 17.90
C GLY A 401 -16.72 10.63 19.25
N GLN A 402 -17.04 11.66 20.04
CA GLN A 402 -17.65 11.47 21.37
C GLN A 402 -19.13 11.05 21.31
N GLY A 403 -19.86 11.42 20.25
CA GLY A 403 -21.27 11.04 20.07
C GLY A 403 -21.49 9.53 19.85
N ILE A 404 -20.50 8.84 19.27
CA ILE A 404 -20.56 7.39 19.01
C ILE A 404 -20.33 6.60 20.31
N TRP A 405 -19.48 7.10 21.22
CA TRP A 405 -19.17 6.46 22.50
C TRP A 405 -20.35 6.43 23.47
N ARG A 406 -21.21 7.46 23.50
CA ARG A 406 -22.39 7.49 24.39
C ARG A 406 -23.49 6.49 24.00
N LYS A 407 -23.58 6.08 22.73
CA LYS A 407 -24.58 5.09 22.28
C LYS A 407 -24.16 3.64 22.51
N LEU A 408 -22.87 3.37 22.72
CA LEU A 408 -22.32 2.02 22.94
C LEU A 408 -22.31 1.59 24.42
N ILE A 409 -22.29 2.54 25.35
CA ILE A 409 -22.32 2.26 26.80
C ILE A 409 -23.74 1.94 27.30
N ALA A 410 -24.79 2.37 26.59
CA ALA A 410 -26.18 2.12 26.98
C ALA A 410 -26.73 0.72 26.59
N ARG A 411 -25.88 -0.19 26.12
CA ARG A 411 -26.25 -1.55 25.69
C ARG A 411 -25.42 -2.67 26.33
N PHE A 412 -24.69 -2.36 27.41
CA PHE A 412 -24.06 -3.34 28.29
C PHE A 412 -24.51 -3.14 29.73
#